data_AF-A0A7J9DS34-F1
#
_entry.id   AF-A0A7J9DS34-F1
#
_cell.length_a   1.000
_cell.length_b   1.000
_cell.length_c   1.000
_cell.angle_alpha   90.00
_cell.angle_beta   90.00
_cell.angle_gamma   90.00
#
_symmetry.space_group_name_H-M   'P 1'
#
loop_
_entity.id
_entity.type
_entity.pdbx_description
1 polymer ?
#
loop_
_entity_poly.entity_id
_entity_poly.type
_entity_poly.pdbx_seq_one_letter_code
_entity_poly.pdbx_strand_id
1 'polypeptide(L)'
;MSSNPSNSGGSVGGASGSCSGSAGGSGGGGSGGGPCGACKFLRRKCVPGCIFAPYFDSEQGAAHFAAVHKVFGASNVSKLLLHIPVHKRLDAVVTICFEAQARLRDPVYGCVAHIFALQQQ
;
A
#
# COMPACT_ATOMS: atom_id res chain seq x y z
N MET A 1 11.98 -31.48 17.65
CA MET A 1 11.89 -30.07 17.23
C MET A 1 10.43 -29.74 16.92
N SER A 2 9.57 -29.89 17.92
CA SER A 2 9.04 -28.78 18.73
C SER A 2 7.83 -28.11 18.05
N SER A 3 6.70 -28.81 18.13
CA SER A 3 5.39 -28.17 18.18
C SER A 3 5.34 -27.29 19.43
N ASN A 4 4.94 -26.03 19.32
CA ASN A 4 4.57 -25.23 20.49
C ASN A 4 3.23 -24.53 20.21
N PRO A 5 2.19 -24.78 21.03
CA PRO A 5 0.90 -24.13 20.95
C PRO A 5 0.92 -22.81 21.72
N SER A 6 0.47 -21.72 21.10
CA SER A 6 0.26 -20.45 21.79
C SER A 6 -1.18 -20.39 22.30
N ASN A 7 -1.36 -20.51 23.61
CA ASN A 7 -2.60 -20.20 24.30
C ASN A 7 -2.35 -19.15 25.39
N SER A 8 -3.32 -18.22 25.49
CA SER A 8 -3.73 -17.45 26.66
C SER A 8 -2.93 -16.23 27.13
N GLY A 9 -3.65 -15.10 27.13
CA GLY A 9 -3.76 -14.28 28.34
C GLY A 9 -3.47 -12.79 28.14
N GLY A 10 -4.46 -11.93 28.42
CA GLY A 10 -4.19 -10.53 28.75
C GLY A 10 -5.25 -9.52 28.32
N SER A 11 -6.40 -9.52 28.96
CA SER A 11 -7.37 -8.41 28.93
C SER A 11 -6.90 -7.28 29.85
N VAL A 12 -6.69 -6.07 29.32
CA VAL A 12 -6.83 -4.76 29.98
C VAL A 12 -6.96 -3.74 28.83
N GLY A 13 -7.99 -2.90 28.71
CA GLY A 13 -8.39 -1.82 29.59
C GLY A 13 -8.90 -0.71 28.67
N GLY A 14 -10.06 -0.13 28.97
CA GLY A 14 -10.68 0.88 28.13
C GLY A 14 -9.91 2.21 28.13
N ALA A 15 -9.95 2.89 26.99
CA ALA A 15 -9.85 4.34 26.92
C ALA A 15 -10.58 4.82 25.65
N SER A 16 -11.74 5.42 25.87
CA SER A 16 -12.43 6.29 24.92
C SER A 16 -11.51 7.48 24.63
N GLY A 17 -10.76 7.41 23.54
CA GLY A 17 -9.89 8.49 23.07
C GLY A 17 -10.56 9.27 21.94
N SER A 18 -11.46 10.18 22.29
CA SER A 18 -11.99 11.18 21.37
C SER A 18 -10.88 12.18 21.03
N CYS A 19 -10.15 11.96 19.94
CA CYS A 19 -9.26 13.00 19.40
C CYS A 19 -10.00 13.80 18.31
N SER A 20 -10.77 14.78 18.76
CA SER A 20 -11.21 15.92 17.97
C SER A 20 -9.98 16.76 17.61
N GLY A 21 -9.38 16.50 16.46
CA GLY A 21 -8.25 17.26 15.94
C GLY A 21 -8.72 18.26 14.88
N SER A 22 -8.76 19.53 15.24
CA SER A 22 -9.12 20.68 14.41
C SER A 22 -8.42 20.68 13.05
N ALA A 23 -9.19 20.71 11.96
CA ALA A 23 -8.69 20.98 10.63
C ALA A 23 -8.72 22.49 10.36
N GLY A 24 -7.56 23.12 10.41
CA GLY A 24 -7.32 24.47 9.87
C GLY A 24 -6.23 24.41 8.81
N GLY A 25 -6.47 25.06 7.68
CA GLY A 25 -5.42 25.39 6.69
C GLY A 25 -5.61 24.80 5.30
N SER A 26 -6.06 25.66 4.39
CA SER A 26 -6.38 25.47 2.97
C SER A 26 -5.20 25.03 2.09
N GLY A 27 -5.48 24.24 1.04
CA GLY A 27 -4.49 23.97 -0.03
C GLY A 27 -4.84 22.84 -1.01
N GLY A 28 -5.86 23.06 -1.84
CA GLY A 28 -6.00 22.57 -3.24
C GLY A 28 -5.72 21.10 -3.61
N GLY A 29 -6.79 20.37 -3.96
CA GLY A 29 -6.83 19.44 -5.09
C GLY A 29 -6.92 17.94 -4.78
N GLY A 30 -8.14 17.41 -4.68
CA GLY A 30 -8.43 15.97 -4.72
C GLY A 30 -9.32 15.50 -3.56
N SER A 31 -10.62 15.45 -3.81
CA SER A 31 -11.74 15.25 -2.89
C SER A 31 -11.72 13.93 -2.08
N GLY A 32 -11.82 14.07 -0.75
CA GLY A 32 -12.05 13.00 0.22
C GLY A 32 -11.17 13.21 1.44
N GLY A 33 -11.69 13.78 2.53
CA GLY A 33 -10.94 14.16 3.74
C GLY A 33 -10.33 13.01 4.56
N GLY A 34 -10.09 11.86 3.96
CA GLY A 34 -9.51 10.66 4.58
C GLY A 34 -8.09 10.37 4.09
N PRO A 35 -7.37 9.45 4.76
CA PRO A 35 -6.05 9.02 4.32
C PRO A 35 -6.12 8.27 2.98
N CYS A 36 -5.09 8.43 2.14
CA CYS A 36 -4.94 7.61 0.93
C CYS A 36 -4.80 6.11 1.27
N GLY A 37 -5.02 5.23 0.28
CA GLY A 37 -5.00 3.77 0.49
C GLY A 37 -3.71 3.27 1.16
N ALA A 38 -2.56 3.84 0.79
CA ALA A 38 -1.29 3.56 1.42
C ALA A 38 -1.26 3.98 2.90
N CYS A 39 -1.57 5.24 3.21
CA CYS A 39 -1.55 5.72 4.59
C CYS A 39 -2.58 5.03 5.49
N LYS A 40 -3.73 4.65 4.91
CA LYS A 40 -4.75 3.81 5.56
C LYS A 40 -4.19 2.44 5.92
N PHE A 41 -3.49 1.78 4.99
CA PHE A 41 -2.82 0.50 5.24
C PHE A 41 -1.70 0.61 6.30
N LEU A 42 -0.86 1.64 6.21
CA LEU A 42 0.22 1.89 7.19
C LEU A 42 -0.30 2.41 8.54
N ARG A 43 -1.59 2.72 8.68
CA ARG A 43 -2.21 3.32 9.88
C ARG A 43 -1.48 4.59 10.35
N ARG A 44 -1.06 5.44 9.40
CA ARG A 44 -0.35 6.70 9.67
C ARG A 44 -1.11 7.91 9.13
N LYS A 45 -0.79 9.10 9.64
CA LYS A 45 -1.37 10.36 9.14
C LYS A 45 -0.95 10.62 7.69
N CYS A 46 -1.93 10.86 6.82
CA CYS A 46 -1.68 11.30 5.46
C CYS A 46 -1.44 12.82 5.46
N VAL A 47 -0.28 13.25 4.98
CA VAL A 47 0.10 14.67 4.92
C VAL A 47 -0.05 15.22 3.51
N PRO A 48 -0.27 16.54 3.35
CA PRO A 48 -0.17 17.21 2.05
C PRO A 48 1.19 16.91 1.40
N GLY A 49 1.20 16.49 0.14
CA GLY A 49 2.42 16.05 -0.56
C GLY A 49 2.78 14.57 -0.38
N CYS A 50 1.88 13.75 0.19
CA CYS A 50 2.10 12.30 0.24
C CYS A 50 2.30 11.72 -1.17
N ILE A 51 3.47 11.11 -1.41
CA ILE A 51 3.83 10.52 -2.71
C ILE A 51 2.88 9.41 -3.17
N PHE A 52 2.17 8.76 -2.25
CA PHE A 52 1.23 7.69 -2.56
C PHE A 52 -0.21 8.17 -2.81
N ALA A 53 -0.55 9.39 -2.37
CA ALA A 53 -1.92 9.89 -2.46
C ALA A 53 -2.47 9.99 -3.89
N PRO A 54 -1.69 10.40 -4.90
CA PRO A 54 -2.20 10.45 -6.28
C PRO A 54 -2.46 9.08 -6.91
N TYR A 55 -1.96 7.99 -6.33
CA TYR A 55 -1.95 6.68 -6.99
C TYR A 55 -2.75 5.60 -6.23
N PHE A 56 -2.97 5.77 -4.93
CA PHE A 56 -3.71 4.81 -4.10
C PHE A 56 -4.92 5.49 -3.48
N ASP A 57 -6.09 5.24 -4.06
CA ASP A 57 -7.39 5.66 -3.55
C ASP A 57 -7.73 4.97 -2.21
N SER A 58 -8.75 5.47 -1.51
CA SER A 58 -9.07 5.02 -0.15
C SER A 58 -9.86 3.70 -0.09
N GLU A 59 -10.53 3.31 -1.18
CA GLU A 59 -11.35 2.10 -1.27
C GLU A 59 -10.51 0.90 -1.72
N GLN A 60 -9.99 0.92 -2.95
CA GLN A 60 -9.25 -0.20 -3.54
C GLN A 60 -7.75 -0.11 -3.29
N GLY A 61 -7.23 1.11 -3.13
CA GLY A 61 -5.82 1.39 -2.95
C GLY A 61 -5.21 0.77 -1.69
N ALA A 62 -5.97 0.49 -0.63
CA ALA A 62 -5.44 -0.19 0.55
C ALA A 62 -5.07 -1.66 0.26
N ALA A 63 -5.91 -2.38 -0.50
CA ALA A 63 -5.65 -3.77 -0.89
C ALA A 63 -4.50 -3.85 -1.90
N HIS A 64 -4.47 -2.95 -2.89
CA HIS A 64 -3.38 -2.86 -3.86
C HIS A 64 -2.06 -2.53 -3.17
N PHE A 65 -2.07 -1.58 -2.23
CA PHE A 65 -0.89 -1.20 -1.48
C PHE A 65 -0.39 -2.33 -0.57
N ALA A 66 -1.28 -3.16 -0.02
CA ALA A 66 -0.87 -4.32 0.77
C ALA A 66 0.02 -5.29 -0.04
N ALA A 67 -0.35 -5.56 -1.30
CA ALA A 67 0.44 -6.41 -2.19
C ALA A 67 1.81 -5.77 -2.48
N VAL A 68 1.80 -4.49 -2.87
CA VAL A 68 3.02 -3.73 -3.15
C VAL A 68 3.95 -3.67 -1.93
N HIS A 69 3.39 -3.42 -0.76
CA HIS A 69 4.13 -3.39 0.50
C HIS A 69 4.76 -4.74 0.84
N LYS A 70 4.04 -5.84 0.61
CA LYS A 70 4.54 -7.19 0.89
C LYS A 70 5.68 -7.61 -0.05
N VAL A 71 5.62 -7.24 -1.32
CA VAL A 71 6.60 -7.68 -2.33
C VAL A 71 7.79 -6.74 -2.43
N PHE A 72 7.55 -5.43 -2.51
CA PHE A 72 8.59 -4.44 -2.72
C PHE A 72 8.94 -3.67 -1.45
N GLY A 73 7.96 -3.43 -0.57
CA GLY A 73 8.12 -2.59 0.61
C GLY A 73 7.88 -1.10 0.32
N ALA A 74 7.24 -0.40 1.26
CA ALA A 74 6.87 1.01 1.09
C ALA A 74 8.07 1.92 0.77
N SER A 75 9.20 1.72 1.46
CA SER A 75 10.41 2.54 1.28
C SER A 75 11.02 2.37 -0.10
N ASN A 76 11.03 1.15 -0.64
CA ASN A 76 11.60 0.88 -1.96
C ASN A 76 10.72 1.50 -3.05
N VAL A 77 9.39 1.35 -2.95
CA VAL A 77 8.47 1.99 -3.89
C VAL A 77 8.55 3.52 -3.80
N SER A 78 8.66 4.08 -2.59
CA SER A 78 8.85 5.53 -2.45
C SER A 78 10.12 6.02 -3.16
N LYS A 79 11.26 5.34 -2.97
CA LYS A 79 12.52 5.68 -3.67
C LYS A 79 12.38 5.53 -5.17
N LEU A 80 11.78 4.42 -5.63
CA LEU A 80 11.57 4.15 -7.05
C LEU A 80 10.72 5.25 -7.70
N LEU A 81 9.60 5.65 -7.09
CA LEU A 81 8.74 6.71 -7.61
C LEU A 81 9.45 8.07 -7.65
N LEU A 82 10.33 8.36 -6.70
CA LEU A 82 11.13 9.60 -6.72
C LEU A 82 12.10 9.66 -7.92
N HIS A 83 12.64 8.51 -8.34
CA HIS A 83 13.55 8.42 -9.49
C HIS A 83 12.84 8.43 -10.84
N ILE A 84 11.52 8.19 -10.86
CA ILE A 84 10.73 8.15 -12.08
C ILE A 84 10.15 9.55 -12.38
N PRO A 85 10.25 10.05 -13.63
CA PRO A 85 9.60 11.29 -14.04
C PRO A 85 8.11 11.29 -13.74
N VAL A 86 7.57 12.42 -13.26
CA VAL A 86 6.19 12.51 -12.75
C VAL A 86 5.15 11.96 -13.74
N HIS A 87 5.32 12.23 -15.03
CA HIS A 87 4.41 11.79 -16.09
C HIS A 87 4.36 10.26 -16.29
N LYS A 88 5.39 9.52 -15.85
CA LYS A 88 5.44 8.04 -15.93
C LYS A 88 5.11 7.34 -14.61
N ARG A 89 4.93 8.10 -13.52
CA ARG A 89 4.73 7.49 -12.20
C ARG A 89 3.41 6.72 -12.13
N LEU A 90 2.37 7.17 -12.82
CA LEU A 90 1.10 6.45 -12.87
C LEU A 90 1.29 5.05 -13.47
N ASP A 91 1.88 4.98 -14.67
CA ASP A 91 2.18 3.72 -15.34
C ASP A 91 3.08 2.81 -14.49
N ALA A 92 4.11 3.39 -13.86
CA ALA A 92 4.99 2.67 -12.96
C ALA A 92 4.22 2.06 -11.78
N VAL A 93 3.31 2.80 -11.13
CA VAL A 93 2.50 2.26 -10.03
C VAL A 93 1.60 1.12 -10.51
N VAL A 94 0.99 1.25 -11.69
CA VAL A 94 0.16 0.18 -12.28
C VAL A 94 1.00 -1.09 -12.48
N THR A 95 2.18 -0.99 -13.08
CA THR A 95 3.10 -2.12 -13.27
C THR A 95 3.53 -2.74 -11.93
N ILE A 96 3.94 -1.92 -10.96
CA ILE A 96 4.34 -2.40 -9.63
C ILE A 96 3.18 -3.13 -8.93
N CYS A 97 1.95 -2.64 -9.05
CA CYS A 97 0.78 -3.31 -8.48
C CYS A 97 0.55 -4.67 -9.15
N PHE A 98 0.63 -4.74 -10.49
CA PHE A 98 0.49 -5.98 -11.23
C PHE A 98 1.55 -7.01 -10.85
N GLU A 99 2.83 -6.60 -10.84
CA GLU A 99 3.94 -7.48 -10.48
C GLU A 99 3.82 -7.99 -9.03
N ALA A 100 3.44 -7.10 -8.10
CA ALA A 100 3.22 -7.50 -6.72
C ALA A 100 2.11 -8.54 -6.59
N GLN A 101 0.97 -8.32 -7.26
CA GLN A 101 -0.14 -9.26 -7.26
C GLN A 101 0.24 -10.60 -7.91
N ALA A 102 0.99 -10.57 -9.01
CA ALA A 102 1.49 -11.78 -9.66
C ALA A 102 2.40 -12.57 -8.73
N ARG A 103 3.30 -11.91 -8.00
CA ARG A 103 4.19 -12.54 -7.02
C ARG A 103 3.45 -13.10 -5.81
N LEU A 104 2.32 -12.50 -5.42
CA LEU A 104 1.46 -13.07 -4.37
C LEU A 104 0.74 -14.35 -4.83
N ARG A 105 0.33 -14.41 -6.10
CA ARG A 105 -0.33 -15.59 -6.69
C ARG A 105 0.65 -16.72 -6.96
N ASP A 106 1.82 -16.37 -7.49
CA ASP A 106 2.92 -17.30 -7.76
C ASP A 106 4.20 -16.78 -7.09
N PRO A 107 4.55 -17.29 -5.89
CA PRO A 107 5.74 -16.84 -5.18
C PRO A 107 7.06 -17.27 -5.84
N VAL A 108 7.02 -18.24 -6.78
CA VAL A 108 8.19 -18.75 -7.49
C VAL A 108 8.46 -17.91 -8.74
N TYR A 109 7.50 -17.84 -9.66
CA TYR A 109 7.68 -17.20 -10.97
C TYR A 109 7.01 -15.84 -11.10
N GLY A 110 6.00 -15.52 -10.29
CA GLY A 110 5.28 -14.24 -10.32
C GLY A 110 4.76 -13.88 -11.72
N CYS A 111 5.13 -12.71 -12.23
CA CYS A 111 4.75 -12.26 -13.57
C CYS A 111 5.44 -13.05 -14.70
N VAL A 112 6.55 -13.75 -14.44
CA VAL A 112 7.27 -14.53 -15.46
C VAL A 112 6.44 -15.73 -15.93
N ALA A 113 5.60 -16.31 -15.06
CA ALA A 113 4.66 -17.35 -15.46
C ALA A 113 3.67 -16.88 -16.53
N HIS A 114 3.22 -15.61 -16.46
CA HIS A 114 2.37 -15.03 -17.50
C HIS A 114 3.12 -14.87 -18.82
N ILE A 115 4.39 -14.48 -18.79
CA ILE A 115 5.23 -14.38 -19.99
C ILE A 115 5.37 -15.76 -20.65
N PHE A 116 5.68 -16.79 -19.86
CA PHE A 116 5.82 -18.16 -20.36
C PHE A 116 4.53 -18.69 -21.00
N ALA A 117 3.38 -18.42 -20.37
CA ALA A 117 2.08 -18.82 -20.89
C ALA A 117 1.76 -18.13 -22.24
N LEU A 118 2.13 -16.86 -22.40
CA LEU A 118 1.95 -16.12 -23.66
C LEU A 118 2.89 -16.60 -24.77
N GLN A 119 4.10 -17.06 -24.44
CA GLN A 119 5.06 -17.57 -25.43
C GLN A 119 4.70 -18.94 -26.00
N GLN A 120 3.81 -19.70 -25.34
CA GLN A 120 3.36 -21.02 -25.77
C GLN A 120 2.04 -20.99 -26.59
N GLN A 121 1.53 -19.78 -26.89
CA GLN A 121 0.39 -19.55 -27.77
C GLN A 121 0.85 -19.40 -29.22
#